data_AF-A0A9D4YIV3-F1
#
_entry.id   AF-A0A9D4YIV3-F1
#
_cell.length_a   1.000
_cell.length_b   1.000
_cell.length_c   1.000
_cell.angle_alpha   90.00
_cell.angle_beta   90.00
_cell.angle_gamma   90.00
#
_symmetry.space_group_name_H-M   'P 1'
#
loop_
_entity.id
_entity.type
_entity.pdbx_description
1 polymer ?
#
loop_
_entity_poly.entity_id
_entity_poly.type
_entity_poly.pdbx_seq_one_letter_code
_entity_poly.pdbx_strand_id
1 'polypeptide(L)'
;MAHLVVSCDVQFLFKLLAGEIQCEQPNNSLYTFTGNLIIQDQTLPLSPNQLLLRGCSLRNTGHIVGVVVFTGHETKVMMNAMNVPSKRSTLERKLDKLILALFATLFVMCFIGAVGSAIFVNKKYFYLYLESSSEEEGMSQFNPRNRFLVFLLTMFTFITLYSTIIPISLYVSIEMIKFIQSTRFINNDLHMYHYETDTPALARTSNLNEELGQVEYIFSDKTGTLTRNLMEFFKCSIGGVVYGNGVTETEKGIAERRGIKLEENISPNAVRERGFNFDDARLMGGAWRNEPNPDSCKEFFRCLAICHTVLPEGEEFPDKIRYQAASPDESALVIAAKNFGFFFYRRTPTKIYIRESHAEKMDKIQDQSYEILNVLEFNSTRKRQSVVCRYPDGRLVLYSKGADNVIFERLADGSNDIKKVTREHLEQFGSAGLRTLCLAYKELHQEVYESWNEKFIHAKSSLIDREKKLDEVHLILNFGSF
;
A
#
# COMPACT_ATOMS: atom_id res chain seq x y z
N MET A 1 -17.97 30.52 4.42
CA MET A 1 -17.79 31.08 3.06
C MET A 1 -16.45 30.61 2.54
N ALA A 2 -16.43 29.68 1.58
CA ALA A 2 -15.20 29.29 0.89
C ALA A 2 -15.23 29.89 -0.51
N HIS A 3 -14.32 30.82 -0.79
CA HIS A 3 -14.09 31.34 -2.14
C HIS A 3 -13.32 30.30 -2.93
N LEU A 4 -13.92 29.76 -3.99
CA LEU A 4 -13.27 28.91 -4.97
C LEU A 4 -13.00 29.73 -6.23
N VAL A 5 -11.73 29.77 -6.65
CA VAL A 5 -11.36 30.25 -7.99
C VAL A 5 -11.72 29.14 -8.96
N VAL A 6 -12.75 29.37 -9.79
CA VAL A 6 -13.25 28.41 -10.78
C VAL A 6 -13.14 29.03 -12.17
N SER A 7 -12.72 28.23 -13.15
CA SER A 7 -12.78 28.56 -14.59
C SER A 7 -14.19 29.01 -14.99
N CYS A 8 -14.27 30.06 -15.83
CA CYS A 8 -15.49 30.83 -16.12
C CYS A 8 -16.74 30.02 -16.52
N ASP A 9 -16.60 28.85 -17.15
CA ASP A 9 -17.76 28.07 -17.64
C ASP A 9 -18.53 27.34 -16.53
N VAL A 10 -17.88 26.99 -15.42
CA VAL A 10 -18.51 26.22 -14.33
C VAL A 10 -19.30 27.12 -13.39
N GLN A 11 -19.01 28.42 -13.37
CA GLN A 11 -19.69 29.42 -12.54
C GLN A 11 -21.18 29.59 -12.92
N PHE A 12 -21.55 29.28 -14.17
CA PHE A 12 -22.92 29.32 -14.64
C PHE A 12 -23.77 28.15 -14.12
N LEU A 13 -23.19 26.96 -14.00
CA LEU A 13 -23.89 25.75 -13.53
C LEU A 13 -24.27 25.85 -12.04
N PHE A 14 -23.38 26.41 -11.21
CA PHE A 14 -23.60 26.55 -9.77
C PHE A 14 -24.65 27.61 -9.40
N LYS A 15 -24.90 28.61 -10.26
CA LYS A 15 -25.94 29.61 -10.00
C LYS A 15 -27.37 29.05 -10.11
N LEU A 16 -27.57 27.91 -10.78
CA LEU A 16 -28.89 27.32 -10.99
C LEU A 16 -29.26 26.21 -9.98
N LEU A 17 -28.28 25.64 -9.27
CA LEU A 17 -28.46 24.48 -8.39
C LEU A 17 -28.44 24.92 -6.93
N ALA A 18 -29.60 25.36 -6.42
CA ALA A 18 -29.83 25.49 -4.98
C ALA A 18 -30.35 24.16 -4.43
N GLY A 19 -29.64 23.60 -3.45
CA GLY A 19 -30.01 22.35 -2.80
C GLY A 19 -29.36 22.20 -1.43
N GLU A 20 -29.94 21.33 -0.60
CA GLU A 20 -29.48 21.03 0.76
C GLU A 20 -29.00 19.57 0.82
N ILE A 21 -27.90 19.31 1.52
CA ILE A 21 -27.41 17.96 1.79
C ILE A 21 -27.62 17.66 3.26
N GLN A 22 -28.51 16.72 3.56
CA GLN A 22 -28.71 16.18 4.90
C GLN A 22 -27.92 14.89 5.02
N CYS A 23 -26.99 14.81 5.96
CA CYS A 23 -26.13 13.63 6.12
C CYS A 23 -26.03 13.20 7.58
N GLU A 24 -25.56 11.97 7.78
CA GLU A 24 -25.22 11.46 9.11
C GLU A 24 -24.14 12.31 9.81
N GLN A 25 -24.08 12.22 11.14
CA GLN A 25 -22.99 12.85 11.88
C GLN A 25 -21.63 12.26 11.48
N PRO A 26 -20.55 13.05 11.53
CA PRO A 26 -19.22 12.56 11.19
C PRO A 26 -18.84 11.36 12.07
N ASN A 27 -18.44 10.26 11.43
CA ASN A 27 -18.03 9.01 12.08
C ASN A 27 -16.74 8.46 11.48
N ASN A 28 -16.15 7.48 12.17
CA ASN A 28 -14.88 6.85 11.79
C ASN A 28 -15.02 5.66 10.82
N SER A 29 -16.25 5.29 10.44
CA SER A 29 -16.50 4.14 9.57
C SER A 29 -16.30 4.50 8.11
N LEU A 30 -15.25 3.95 7.49
CA LEU A 30 -14.84 4.29 6.11
C LEU A 30 -15.84 3.81 5.03
N TYR A 31 -16.57 2.73 5.28
CA TYR A 31 -17.43 2.07 4.28
C TYR A 31 -18.92 2.40 4.41
N THR A 32 -19.32 3.11 5.46
CA THR A 32 -20.70 3.50 5.67
C THR A 32 -20.83 4.99 5.38
N PHE A 33 -21.92 5.37 4.71
CA PHE A 33 -22.29 6.76 4.53
C PHE A 33 -23.75 6.79 4.11
N THR A 34 -24.55 7.55 4.84
CA THR A 34 -25.95 7.79 4.51
C THR A 34 -26.22 9.28 4.50
N GLY A 35 -26.75 9.76 3.39
CA GLY A 35 -27.22 11.13 3.28
C GLY A 35 -28.33 11.23 2.24
N ASN A 36 -28.98 12.38 2.20
CA ASN A 36 -30.00 12.74 1.23
C ASN A 36 -29.66 14.11 0.66
N LEU A 37 -29.63 14.20 -0.67
CA LEU A 37 -29.52 15.44 -1.42
C LEU A 37 -30.93 15.92 -1.77
N ILE A 38 -31.29 17.12 -1.33
CA ILE A 38 -32.59 17.74 -1.55
C ILE A 38 -32.41 18.84 -2.59
N ILE A 39 -32.95 18.64 -3.80
CA ILE A 39 -32.93 19.63 -4.90
C ILE A 39 -34.34 19.72 -5.46
N GLN A 40 -34.89 20.94 -5.56
CA GLN A 40 -36.20 21.21 -6.19
C GLN A 40 -37.31 20.24 -5.72
N ASP A 41 -37.46 20.07 -4.40
CA ASP A 41 -38.40 19.16 -3.72
C ASP A 41 -38.23 17.65 -4.02
N GLN A 42 -37.15 17.24 -4.70
CA GLN A 42 -36.77 15.84 -4.85
C GLN A 42 -35.69 15.44 -3.86
N THR A 43 -35.88 14.29 -3.21
CA THR A 43 -34.91 13.70 -2.29
C THR A 43 -34.16 12.57 -2.99
N LEU A 44 -32.85 12.74 -3.15
CA LEU A 44 -31.96 11.75 -3.76
C LEU A 44 -31.08 11.13 -2.68
N PRO A 45 -31.14 9.81 -2.46
CA PRO A 45 -30.29 9.16 -1.48
C PRO A 45 -28.83 9.15 -1.95
N LEU A 46 -27.94 9.45 -1.02
CA LEU A 46 -26.49 9.39 -1.18
C LEU A 46 -25.95 8.14 -0.49
N SER A 47 -25.10 7.43 -1.21
CA SER A 47 -24.45 6.18 -0.80
C SER A 47 -22.93 6.36 -0.67
N PRO A 48 -22.21 5.40 -0.06
CA PRO A 48 -20.75 5.45 0.04
C PRO A 48 -20.06 5.54 -1.32
N ASN A 49 -20.67 5.01 -2.39
CA ASN A 49 -20.13 5.04 -3.75
C ASN A 49 -20.03 6.46 -4.33
N GLN A 50 -20.75 7.44 -3.76
CA GLN A 50 -20.73 8.84 -4.16
C GLN A 50 -19.89 9.72 -3.22
N LEU A 51 -19.26 9.12 -2.19
CA LEU A 51 -18.41 9.83 -1.23
C LEU A 51 -16.94 9.66 -1.59
N LEU A 52 -16.23 10.78 -1.79
CA LEU A 52 -14.78 10.79 -1.95
C LEU A 52 -14.12 11.11 -0.62
N LEU A 53 -13.30 10.19 -0.11
CA LEU A 53 -12.62 10.34 1.18
C LEU A 53 -11.32 11.16 1.05
N ARG A 54 -10.99 11.87 2.12
CA ARG A 54 -9.68 12.54 2.26
C ARG A 54 -8.56 11.50 2.22
N GLY A 55 -7.50 11.77 1.47
CA GLY A 55 -6.35 10.86 1.32
C GLY A 55 -6.46 9.91 0.13
N CYS A 56 -7.62 9.83 -0.53
CA CYS A 56 -7.74 9.20 -1.84
C CYS A 56 -7.13 10.09 -2.93
N SER A 57 -6.42 9.48 -3.88
CA SER A 57 -5.96 10.15 -5.10
C SER A 57 -6.95 9.85 -6.21
N LEU A 58 -7.50 10.90 -6.82
CA LEU A 58 -8.28 10.76 -8.05
C LEU A 58 -7.36 10.28 -9.18
N ARG A 59 -7.81 9.30 -9.97
CA ARG A 59 -7.06 8.71 -11.09
C ARG A 59 -8.00 8.49 -12.28
N ASN A 60 -7.44 8.53 -13.48
CA ASN A 60 -8.14 8.21 -14.75
C ASN A 60 -9.35 9.12 -15.06
N THR A 61 -9.34 10.37 -14.60
CA THR A 61 -10.39 11.36 -14.87
C THR A 61 -9.78 12.75 -14.97
N GLY A 62 -10.24 13.57 -15.93
CA GLY A 62 -9.70 14.93 -16.13
C GLY A 62 -10.05 15.89 -14.98
N HIS A 63 -11.32 15.98 -14.61
CA HIS A 63 -11.79 16.79 -13.48
C HIS A 63 -13.08 16.19 -12.89
N ILE A 64 -13.38 16.58 -11.66
CA ILE A 64 -14.65 16.27 -10.99
C ILE A 64 -15.25 17.55 -10.44
N VAL A 65 -16.58 17.56 -10.32
CA VAL A 65 -17.33 18.60 -9.62
C VAL A 65 -18.01 17.93 -8.44
N GLY A 66 -17.76 18.44 -7.23
CA GLY A 66 -18.30 17.87 -6.01
C GLY A 66 -18.49 18.92 -4.93
N VAL A 67 -19.30 18.58 -3.93
CA VAL A 67 -19.58 19.42 -2.75
C VAL A 67 -18.85 18.85 -1.55
N VAL A 68 -18.16 19.72 -0.80
CA VAL A 68 -17.44 19.31 0.41
C VAL A 68 -18.44 19.14 1.56
N VAL A 69 -18.53 17.92 2.09
CA VAL A 69 -19.44 17.58 3.21
C VAL A 69 -18.73 17.68 4.57
N PHE A 70 -17.54 17.09 4.70
CA PHE A 70 -16.75 17.11 5.94
C PHE A 70 -15.41 17.79 5.73
N THR A 71 -14.95 18.55 6.74
CA THR A 71 -13.67 19.30 6.65
C THR A 71 -12.75 19.02 7.85
N GLY A 72 -11.44 19.18 7.65
CA GLY A 72 -10.46 19.09 8.75
C GLY A 72 -10.54 17.77 9.54
N HIS A 73 -10.80 17.89 10.85
CA HIS A 73 -10.91 16.77 11.80
C HIS A 73 -12.22 15.99 11.70
N GLU A 74 -13.23 16.53 11.02
CA GLU A 74 -14.50 15.82 10.78
C GLU A 74 -14.39 14.79 9.66
N THR A 75 -13.30 14.84 8.88
CA THR A 75 -13.06 13.82 7.85
C THR A 75 -12.80 12.45 8.48
N LYS A 76 -13.41 11.41 7.93
CA LYS A 76 -13.35 10.04 8.47
C LYS A 76 -11.92 9.52 8.71
N VAL A 77 -10.96 9.94 7.86
CA VAL A 77 -9.55 9.57 8.01
C VAL A 77 -8.90 10.26 9.21
N MET A 78 -9.20 11.54 9.46
CA MET A 78 -8.66 12.24 10.63
C MET A 78 -9.29 11.78 11.93
N MET A 79 -10.56 11.33 11.91
CA MET A 79 -11.19 10.72 13.07
C MET A 79 -10.55 9.37 13.46
N ASN A 80 -9.94 8.68 12.51
CA ASN A 80 -9.13 7.48 12.76
C ASN A 80 -7.67 7.80 13.11
N ALA A 81 -7.23 9.06 12.96
CA ALA A 81 -5.88 9.45 13.32
C ALA A 81 -5.78 9.64 14.83
N MET A 82 -4.80 8.99 15.46
CA MET A 82 -4.49 9.25 16.87
C MET A 82 -3.74 10.58 17.01
N ASN A 83 -4.09 11.33 18.06
CA ASN A 83 -3.29 12.47 18.49
C ASN A 83 -1.86 12.01 18.77
N VAL A 84 -0.87 12.71 18.22
CA VAL A 84 0.54 12.33 18.36
C VAL A 84 0.94 12.43 19.83
N PRO A 85 1.23 11.30 20.51
CA PRO A 85 1.65 11.36 21.90
C PRO A 85 3.09 11.87 21.98
N SER A 86 3.43 12.52 23.09
CA SER A 86 4.84 12.78 23.41
C SER A 86 5.53 11.44 23.67
N LYS A 87 6.49 11.10 22.80
CA LYS A 87 7.27 9.86 22.90
C LYS A 87 8.47 10.12 23.81
N ARG A 88 8.60 9.32 24.88
CA ARG A 88 9.76 9.32 25.78
C ARG A 88 10.54 8.03 25.64
N SER A 89 11.85 8.13 25.65
CA SER A 89 12.75 6.97 25.53
C SER A 89 12.71 6.10 26.78
N THR A 90 12.93 4.79 26.61
CA THR A 90 13.12 3.85 27.71
C THR A 90 14.37 4.17 28.53
N LEU A 91 15.42 4.69 27.88
CA LEU A 91 16.66 5.12 28.52
C LEU A 91 16.39 6.32 29.43
N GLU A 92 15.61 7.29 28.99
CA GLU A 92 15.20 8.44 29.81
C GLU A 92 14.47 7.97 31.08
N ARG A 93 13.51 7.05 30.95
CA ARG A 93 12.81 6.47 32.12
C ARG A 93 13.75 5.72 33.07
N LYS A 94 14.82 5.09 32.57
CA LYS A 94 15.83 4.43 33.40
C LYS A 94 16.73 5.46 34.09
N LEU A 95 17.13 6.52 33.40
CA LEU A 95 17.92 7.62 33.98
C LEU A 95 17.17 8.32 35.10
N ASP A 96 15.88 8.61 34.93
CA ASP A 96 15.06 9.22 35.98
C ASP A 96 15.07 8.38 37.26
N LYS A 97 14.98 7.05 37.12
CA LYS A 97 15.07 6.11 38.27
C LYS A 97 16.45 6.15 38.92
N LEU A 98 17.52 6.22 38.14
CA LEU A 98 18.89 6.33 38.67
C LEU A 98 19.13 7.66 39.37
N ILE A 99 18.63 8.77 38.83
CA ILE A 99 18.73 10.10 39.44
C ILE A 99 17.98 10.12 40.78
N LEU A 100 16.79 9.52 40.84
CA LEU A 100 16.04 9.40 42.09
C LEU A 100 16.79 8.56 43.13
N ALA A 101 17.46 7.47 42.72
CA ALA A 101 18.31 6.68 43.59
C ALA A 101 19.54 7.46 44.09
N LEU A 102 20.18 8.26 43.23
CA LEU A 102 21.28 9.15 43.62
C LEU A 102 20.83 10.23 44.59
N PHE A 103 19.66 10.84 44.38
CA PHE A 103 19.07 11.81 45.29
C PHE A 103 18.76 11.21 46.66
N ALA A 104 18.20 9.99 46.70
CA ALA A 104 17.97 9.27 47.95
C ALA A 104 19.29 8.99 48.69
N THR A 105 20.33 8.56 47.96
CA THR A 105 21.66 8.29 48.53
C THR A 105 22.31 9.57 49.07
N LEU A 106 22.22 10.67 48.32
CA LEU A 106 22.66 12.00 48.74
C LEU A 106 21.98 12.41 50.05
N PHE A 107 20.65 12.31 50.12
CA PHE A 107 19.89 12.66 51.31
C PHE A 107 20.33 11.83 52.54
N VAL A 108 20.54 10.53 52.36
CA VAL A 108 21.01 9.63 53.43
C VAL A 108 22.41 10.02 53.91
N MET A 109 23.35 10.33 53.01
CA MET A 109 24.70 10.77 53.38
C MET A 109 24.68 12.11 54.12
N CYS A 110 23.89 13.08 53.65
CA CYS A 110 23.72 14.37 54.32
C CYS A 110 23.09 14.21 55.70
N PHE A 111 22.11 13.31 55.84
CA PHE A 111 21.45 13.02 57.12
C PHE A 111 22.44 12.40 58.13
N ILE A 112 23.19 11.37 57.73
CA ILE A 112 24.20 10.74 58.60
C ILE A 112 25.28 11.76 59.00
N GLY A 113 25.76 12.56 58.05
CA GLY A 113 26.73 13.63 58.33
C GLY A 113 26.20 14.66 59.32
N ALA A 114 24.95 15.11 59.14
CA ALA A 114 24.33 16.08 60.03
C ALA A 114 24.11 15.53 61.45
N VAL A 115 23.70 14.25 61.58
CA VAL A 115 23.62 13.57 62.88
C VAL A 115 25.00 13.47 63.53
N GLY A 116 26.02 13.07 62.77
CA GLY A 116 27.40 13.00 63.26
C GLY A 116 27.90 14.35 63.78
N SER A 117 27.66 15.43 63.03
CA SER A 117 27.98 16.79 63.45
C SER A 117 27.22 17.20 64.72
N ALA A 118 25.91 16.95 64.78
CA ALA A 118 25.09 17.28 65.94
C ALA A 118 25.51 16.56 67.23
N ILE A 119 26.04 15.32 67.12
CA ILE A 119 26.61 14.57 68.24
C ILE A 119 28.00 15.10 68.62
N PHE A 120 28.84 15.39 67.62
CA PHE A 120 30.22 15.82 67.83
C PHE A 120 30.33 17.21 68.48
N VAL A 121 29.38 18.12 68.18
CA VAL A 121 29.34 19.47 68.76
C VAL A 121 29.10 19.41 70.27
N ASN A 122 30.18 19.59 71.03
CA ASN A 122 30.19 19.52 72.49
C ASN A 122 30.54 20.88 73.11
N LYS A 123 29.80 21.28 74.16
CA LYS A 123 30.01 22.55 74.90
C LYS A 123 31.46 22.74 75.38
N LYS A 124 32.18 21.65 75.67
CA LYS A 124 33.55 21.67 76.19
C LYS A 124 34.59 22.20 75.18
N TYR A 125 34.35 22.07 73.88
CA TYR A 125 35.26 22.49 72.81
C TYR A 125 34.75 23.72 72.02
N PHE A 126 33.62 24.30 72.44
CA PHE A 126 33.03 25.45 71.75
C PHE A 126 33.91 26.71 71.80
N TYR A 127 34.78 26.84 72.81
CA TYR A 127 35.75 27.95 72.94
C TYR A 127 36.91 27.88 71.92
N LEU A 128 37.11 26.74 71.24
CA LEU A 128 38.11 26.57 70.18
C LEU A 128 37.57 26.94 68.79
N TYR A 129 36.27 27.27 68.69
CA TYR A 129 35.70 27.80 67.47
C TYR A 129 36.23 29.22 67.27
N LEU A 130 36.75 29.51 66.08
CA LEU A 130 37.45 30.77 65.77
C LEU A 130 36.52 31.96 66.07
N GLU A 131 36.77 32.63 67.20
CA GLU A 131 36.06 33.81 67.65
C GLU A 131 36.48 34.96 66.72
N SER A 132 35.79 35.12 65.59
CA SER A 132 35.98 36.32 64.76
C SER A 132 35.32 37.47 65.50
N SER A 133 36.15 38.40 65.96
CA SER A 133 35.82 39.62 66.68
C SER A 133 35.00 40.59 65.81
N SER A 134 33.76 40.23 65.55
CA SER A 134 32.73 41.11 64.99
C SER A 134 31.37 40.52 65.34
N GLU A 135 30.84 41.02 66.45
CA GLU A 135 29.41 40.97 66.76
C GLU A 135 28.66 41.58 65.58
N GLU A 136 27.97 40.76 64.79
CA GLU A 136 26.68 41.09 64.14
C GLU A 136 26.18 39.85 63.36
N GLU A 137 25.01 39.35 63.78
CA GLU A 137 24.07 38.43 63.12
C GLU A 137 24.49 36.99 62.72
N GLY A 138 25.77 36.67 62.53
CA GLY A 138 26.23 35.33 62.08
C GLY A 138 26.45 34.27 63.18
N MET A 139 26.63 34.68 64.43
CA MET A 139 27.13 33.85 65.54
C MET A 139 26.08 32.95 66.26
N SER A 140 24.82 32.98 65.84
CA SER A 140 23.75 32.13 66.40
C SER A 140 23.62 30.76 65.72
N GLN A 141 24.33 30.55 64.61
CA GLN A 141 24.11 29.42 63.70
C GLN A 141 24.67 28.08 64.21
N PHE A 142 25.71 28.07 65.05
CA PHE A 142 26.30 26.83 65.57
C PHE A 142 26.23 26.71 67.10
N ASN A 143 25.17 27.24 67.72
CA ASN A 143 25.03 27.22 69.17
C ASN A 143 24.82 25.78 69.71
N PRO A 144 25.69 25.24 70.58
CA PRO A 144 25.59 23.87 71.11
C PRO A 144 24.36 23.65 72.00
N ARG A 145 23.65 24.72 72.37
CA ARG A 145 22.38 24.67 73.12
C ARG A 145 21.20 24.24 72.24
N ASN A 146 21.24 24.51 70.93
CA ASN A 146 20.22 24.14 69.95
C ASN A 146 20.76 23.12 68.93
N ARG A 147 20.97 21.88 69.37
CA ARG A 147 21.47 20.78 68.51
C ARG A 147 20.62 20.54 67.25
N PHE A 148 19.32 20.83 67.34
CA PHE A 148 18.41 20.75 66.19
C PHE A 148 18.75 21.78 65.10
N LEU A 149 19.15 23.00 65.49
CA LEU A 149 19.50 24.06 64.56
C LEU A 149 20.86 23.75 63.88
N VAL A 150 21.82 23.23 64.65
CA VAL A 150 23.10 22.72 64.13
C VAL A 150 22.88 21.58 63.12
N PHE A 151 22.02 20.62 63.46
CA PHE A 151 21.65 19.53 62.56
C PHE A 151 21.08 20.07 61.24
N LEU A 152 20.10 20.97 61.32
CA LEU A 152 19.40 21.49 60.14
C LEU A 152 20.33 22.32 59.25
N LEU A 153 21.14 23.21 59.82
CA LEU A 153 22.09 24.00 59.04
C LEU A 153 23.19 23.14 58.42
N THR A 154 23.77 22.22 59.20
CA THR A 154 24.80 21.30 58.70
C THR A 154 24.25 20.39 57.60
N MET A 155 22.99 19.97 57.69
CA MET A 155 22.32 19.21 56.65
C MET A 155 22.24 20.00 55.34
N PHE A 156 21.83 21.27 55.36
CA PHE A 156 21.82 22.12 54.17
C PHE A 156 23.23 22.40 53.62
N THR A 157 24.23 22.58 54.49
CA THR A 157 25.64 22.70 54.10
C THR A 157 26.14 21.45 53.39
N PHE A 158 25.82 20.25 53.89
CA PHE A 158 26.21 19.00 53.24
C PHE A 158 25.44 18.75 51.94
N ILE A 159 24.17 19.16 51.85
CA ILE A 159 23.42 19.10 50.58
C ILE A 159 24.09 19.98 49.52
N THR A 160 24.54 21.19 49.88
CA THR A 160 25.26 22.06 48.94
C THR A 160 26.62 21.49 48.56
N LEU A 161 27.37 20.96 49.54
CA LEU A 161 28.69 20.36 49.32
C LEU A 161 28.62 19.13 48.39
N TYR A 162 27.64 18.25 48.60
CA TYR A 162 27.47 17.02 47.82
C TYR A 162 26.52 17.15 46.62
N SER A 163 26.04 18.36 46.33
CA SER A 163 25.15 18.62 45.18
C SER A 163 25.76 18.20 43.82
N THR A 164 27.08 18.14 43.73
CA THR A 164 27.84 17.70 42.55
C THR A 164 27.68 16.22 42.21
N ILE A 165 27.15 15.40 43.13
CA ILE A 165 26.85 13.97 42.90
C ILE A 165 25.77 13.78 41.82
N ILE A 166 24.86 14.74 41.67
CA ILE A 166 23.88 14.75 40.58
C ILE A 166 24.42 15.64 39.46
N PRO A 167 25.05 15.06 38.42
CA PRO A 167 25.64 15.84 37.34
C PRO A 167 24.54 16.52 36.52
N ILE A 168 24.41 17.84 36.68
CA ILE A 168 23.47 18.68 35.92
C ILE A 168 23.74 18.56 34.41
N SER A 169 25.00 18.36 34.03
CA SER A 169 25.43 18.22 32.63
C SER A 169 25.01 16.91 31.97
N LEU A 170 24.57 15.88 32.71
CA LEU A 170 24.23 14.58 32.14
C LEU A 170 23.08 14.68 31.12
N TYR A 171 22.02 15.42 31.47
CA TYR A 171 20.85 15.56 30.61
C TYR A 171 21.20 16.30 29.31
N VAL A 172 21.90 17.43 29.43
CA VAL A 172 22.36 18.24 28.29
C VAL A 172 23.30 17.44 27.38
N SER A 173 24.22 16.66 27.97
CA SER A 173 25.16 15.85 27.20
C SER A 173 24.44 14.77 26.39
N ILE A 174 23.45 14.10 26.98
CA ILE A 174 22.68 13.06 26.30
C ILE A 174 21.81 13.67 25.19
N GLU A 175 21.13 14.79 25.45
CA GLU A 175 20.37 15.49 24.40
C GLU A 175 21.26 15.92 23.24
N MET A 176 22.47 16.42 23.52
CA MET A 176 23.43 16.81 22.48
C MET A 176 23.92 15.60 21.67
N ILE A 177 24.21 14.48 22.32
CA ILE A 177 24.60 13.23 21.64
C ILE A 177 23.48 12.76 20.72
N LYS A 178 22.24 12.71 21.22
CA LYS A 178 21.06 12.32 20.44
C LYS A 178 20.85 13.25 19.25
N PHE A 179 20.99 14.55 19.45
CA PHE A 179 20.86 15.55 18.38
C PHE A 179 21.93 15.35 17.29
N ILE A 180 23.18 15.13 17.67
CA ILE A 180 24.28 14.88 16.73
C ILE A 180 24.04 13.57 15.97
N GLN A 181 23.64 12.49 16.65
CA GLN A 181 23.35 11.21 16.01
C GLN A 181 22.25 11.32 14.95
N SER A 182 21.14 11.98 15.30
CA SER A 182 20.02 12.22 14.38
C SER A 182 20.44 13.10 13.19
N THR A 183 21.02 14.26 13.46
CA THR A 183 21.21 15.31 12.45
C THR A 183 22.45 15.09 11.60
N ARG A 184 23.53 14.57 12.18
CA ARG A 184 24.81 14.40 11.46
C ARG A 184 25.01 12.99 10.93
N PHE A 185 24.65 11.95 11.67
CA PHE A 185 24.92 10.57 11.24
C PHE A 185 23.76 10.01 10.43
N ILE A 186 22.54 9.97 10.98
CA ILE A 186 21.38 9.38 10.28
C ILE A 186 21.03 10.18 9.03
N ASN A 187 20.89 11.51 9.15
CA ASN A 187 20.42 12.33 8.03
C ASN A 187 21.42 12.48 6.88
N ASN A 188 22.73 12.27 7.13
CA ASN A 188 23.77 12.39 6.11
C ASN A 188 24.35 11.03 5.69
N ASP A 189 23.64 9.94 5.94
CA ASP A 189 24.08 8.62 5.49
C ASP A 189 23.70 8.39 4.03
N LEU A 190 24.71 8.20 3.18
CA LEU A 190 24.54 7.91 1.75
C LEU A 190 23.91 6.53 1.51
N HIS A 191 24.08 5.57 2.42
CA HIS A 191 23.47 4.24 2.29
C HIS A 191 21.96 4.25 2.57
N MET A 192 21.47 5.27 3.29
CA MET A 192 20.03 5.44 3.55
C MET A 192 19.39 6.51 2.65
N TYR A 193 20.07 6.91 1.56
CA TYR A 193 19.55 7.85 0.57
C TYR A 193 18.88 7.11 -0.59
N HIS A 194 17.65 7.51 -0.93
CA HIS A 194 16.91 6.94 -2.05
C HIS A 194 17.03 7.82 -3.30
N TYR A 195 17.77 7.34 -4.30
CA TYR A 195 18.11 8.10 -5.50
C TYR A 195 16.92 8.39 -6.43
N GLU A 196 15.95 7.46 -6.56
CA GLU A 196 14.84 7.64 -7.54
C GLU A 196 13.92 8.80 -7.16
N THR A 197 13.75 9.06 -5.86
CA THR A 197 12.87 10.13 -5.35
C THR A 197 13.64 11.31 -4.78
N ASP A 198 14.98 11.28 -4.81
CA ASP A 198 15.85 12.29 -4.18
C ASP A 198 15.48 12.54 -2.71
N THR A 199 15.26 11.47 -1.95
CA THR A 199 14.85 11.57 -0.55
C THR A 199 15.92 10.97 0.37
N PRO A 200 16.59 11.79 1.21
CA PRO A 200 17.46 11.29 2.26
C PRO A 200 16.66 10.73 3.44
N ALA A 201 17.30 9.93 4.28
CA ALA A 201 16.78 9.60 5.59
C ALA A 201 16.61 10.88 6.42
N LEU A 202 15.43 11.06 7.01
CA LEU A 202 15.14 12.22 7.85
C LEU A 202 14.56 11.78 9.20
N ALA A 203 15.39 11.82 10.23
CA ALA A 203 14.95 11.61 11.60
C ALA A 203 14.22 12.87 12.11
N ARG A 204 12.88 12.78 12.21
CA ARG A 204 12.02 13.90 12.67
C ARG A 204 12.02 14.10 14.18
N THR A 205 12.33 13.05 14.93
CA THR A 205 12.37 13.05 16.39
C THR A 205 13.74 12.57 16.85
N SER A 206 14.57 13.49 17.35
CA SER A 206 15.93 13.18 17.82
C SER A 206 15.98 12.35 19.09
N ASN A 207 14.89 12.30 19.87
CA ASN A 207 14.92 11.75 21.23
C ASN A 207 14.84 10.22 21.30
N LEU A 208 14.66 9.54 20.16
CA LEU A 208 14.36 8.11 20.06
C LEU A 208 15.40 7.30 19.30
N ASN A 209 16.57 7.88 18.99
CA ASN A 209 17.56 7.20 18.14
C ASN A 209 18.04 5.89 18.78
N GLU A 210 18.19 5.86 20.10
CA GLU A 210 18.62 4.67 20.85
C GLU A 210 17.56 3.56 20.90
N GLU A 211 16.28 3.89 20.67
CA GLU A 211 15.21 2.89 20.60
C GLU A 211 15.35 2.01 19.35
N LEU A 212 15.97 2.53 18.28
CA LEU A 212 16.22 1.76 17.05
C LEU A 212 17.07 0.51 17.32
N GLY A 213 17.96 0.56 18.31
CA GLY A 213 18.76 -0.59 18.73
C GLY A 213 18.03 -1.58 19.65
N GLN A 214 16.80 -1.25 20.08
CA GLN A 214 15.98 -2.05 21.01
C GLN A 214 14.70 -2.59 20.34
N VAL A 215 14.54 -2.41 19.03
CA VAL A 215 13.36 -2.86 18.30
C VAL A 215 13.37 -4.39 18.18
N GLU A 216 12.40 -5.05 18.82
CA GLU A 216 12.17 -6.49 18.69
C GLU A 216 11.09 -6.82 17.64
N TYR A 217 10.06 -5.98 17.54
CA TYR A 217 8.91 -6.19 16.67
C TYR A 217 8.81 -5.07 15.64
N ILE A 218 8.79 -5.44 14.37
CA ILE A 218 8.56 -4.52 13.25
C ILE A 218 7.16 -4.79 12.68
N PHE A 219 6.26 -3.84 12.85
CA PHE A 219 4.95 -3.85 12.20
C PHE A 219 5.07 -3.12 10.87
N SER A 220 5.09 -3.87 9.77
CA SER A 220 5.18 -3.32 8.41
C SER A 220 3.82 -3.32 7.74
N ASP A 221 3.48 -2.19 7.09
CA ASP A 221 2.37 -2.18 6.14
C ASP A 221 2.77 -2.91 4.85
N LYS A 222 1.83 -3.58 4.20
CA LYS A 222 2.09 -4.27 2.95
C LYS A 222 2.19 -3.28 1.79
N THR A 223 1.18 -2.41 1.68
CA THR A 223 0.96 -1.60 0.47
C THR A 223 1.75 -0.31 0.56
N GLY A 224 2.70 -0.09 -0.36
CA GLY A 224 3.54 1.11 -0.36
C GLY A 224 4.77 1.04 0.55
N THR A 225 4.90 0.04 1.43
CA THR A 225 6.13 -0.24 2.18
C THR A 225 6.82 -1.51 1.68
N LEU A 226 6.15 -2.67 1.75
CA LEU A 226 6.71 -3.92 1.22
C LEU A 226 6.59 -4.03 -0.31
N THR A 227 5.59 -3.37 -0.91
CA THR A 227 5.34 -3.45 -2.36
C THR A 227 5.37 -2.08 -3.03
N ARG A 228 6.01 -1.97 -4.20
CA ARG A 228 6.07 -0.74 -5.04
C ARG A 228 4.75 -0.38 -5.75
N ASN A 229 3.67 -1.13 -5.52
CA ASN A 229 2.38 -0.98 -6.22
C ASN A 229 2.49 -1.02 -7.76
N LEU A 230 3.52 -1.69 -8.27
CA LEU A 230 3.72 -2.00 -9.68
C LEU A 230 3.46 -3.49 -9.87
N MET A 231 2.69 -3.84 -10.89
CA MET A 231 2.47 -5.22 -11.31
C MET A 231 3.19 -5.46 -12.61
N GLU A 232 3.94 -6.55 -12.71
CA GLU A 232 4.68 -6.92 -13.90
C GLU A 232 4.26 -8.32 -14.35
N PHE A 233 4.09 -8.50 -15.66
CA PHE A 233 3.93 -9.84 -16.22
C PHE A 233 5.30 -10.54 -16.23
N PHE A 234 5.38 -11.71 -15.58
CA PHE A 234 6.66 -12.35 -15.26
C PHE A 234 6.83 -13.76 -15.86
N LYS A 235 5.83 -14.63 -15.70
CA LYS A 235 5.81 -16.02 -16.21
C LYS A 235 4.41 -16.37 -16.69
N CYS A 236 4.31 -17.35 -17.58
CA CYS A 236 3.03 -17.95 -17.96
C CYS A 236 3.15 -19.45 -18.23
N SER A 237 2.02 -20.14 -18.18
CA SER A 237 1.91 -21.55 -18.56
C SER A 237 0.87 -21.66 -19.67
N ILE A 238 1.28 -22.08 -20.86
CA ILE A 238 0.42 -22.19 -22.05
C ILE A 238 0.51 -23.62 -22.58
N GLY A 239 -0.63 -24.28 -22.76
CA GLY A 239 -0.67 -25.65 -23.31
C GLY A 239 0.12 -26.69 -22.48
N GLY A 240 0.29 -26.47 -21.17
CA GLY A 240 1.09 -27.34 -20.30
C GLY A 240 2.60 -27.09 -20.35
N VAL A 241 3.06 -25.98 -20.94
CA VAL A 241 4.48 -25.58 -20.97
C VAL A 241 4.66 -24.26 -20.22
N VAL A 242 5.67 -24.19 -19.34
CA VAL A 242 6.06 -22.95 -18.65
C VAL A 242 6.98 -22.12 -19.53
N TYR A 243 6.69 -20.83 -19.58
CA TYR A 243 7.50 -19.81 -20.23
C TYR A 243 7.86 -18.69 -19.27
N GLY A 244 9.05 -18.11 -19.50
CA GLY A 244 9.63 -17.04 -18.68
C GLY A 244 10.80 -17.55 -17.85
N ASN A 245 12.00 -17.09 -18.20
CA ASN A 245 13.26 -17.46 -17.53
C ASN A 245 13.59 -16.56 -16.33
N GLY A 246 12.74 -15.58 -16.02
CA GLY A 246 12.94 -14.68 -14.90
C GLY A 246 12.98 -15.45 -13.57
N VAL A 247 13.91 -15.07 -12.69
CA VAL A 247 14.03 -15.65 -11.34
C VAL A 247 13.65 -14.59 -10.31
N THR A 248 12.73 -14.91 -9.39
CA THR A 248 12.36 -13.96 -8.33
C THR A 248 13.42 -13.93 -7.22
N GLU A 249 13.51 -12.83 -6.47
CA GLU A 249 14.38 -12.76 -5.28
C GLU A 249 14.02 -13.84 -4.24
N THR A 250 12.74 -14.21 -4.15
CA THR A 250 12.26 -15.32 -3.31
C THR A 250 12.85 -16.65 -3.76
N GLU A 251 12.83 -16.94 -5.07
CA GLU A 251 13.43 -18.16 -5.64
C GLU A 251 14.94 -18.19 -5.41
N LYS A 252 15.64 -17.06 -5.62
CA LYS A 252 17.08 -16.91 -5.32
C LYS A 252 17.38 -17.17 -3.84
N GLY A 253 16.64 -16.54 -2.93
CA GLY A 253 16.86 -16.71 -1.49
C GLY A 253 16.60 -18.14 -1.00
N ILE A 254 15.61 -18.83 -1.58
CA ILE A 254 15.36 -20.25 -1.29
C ILE A 254 16.51 -21.13 -1.82
N ALA A 255 17.02 -20.84 -3.01
CA ALA A 255 18.13 -21.58 -3.61
C ALA A 255 19.45 -21.36 -2.85
N GLU A 256 19.76 -20.11 -2.46
CA GLU A 256 20.93 -19.76 -1.67
C GLU A 256 20.93 -20.46 -0.31
N ARG A 257 19.78 -20.52 0.36
CA ARG A 257 19.61 -21.28 1.62
C ARG A 257 19.84 -22.79 1.43
N ARG A 258 19.64 -23.31 0.22
CA ARG A 258 19.93 -24.70 -0.16
C ARG A 258 21.35 -24.89 -0.69
N GLY A 259 22.16 -23.84 -0.78
CA GLY A 259 23.52 -23.86 -1.32
C GLY A 259 23.60 -23.90 -2.84
N ILE A 260 22.50 -23.65 -3.56
CA ILE A 260 22.44 -23.62 -5.02
C ILE A 260 22.52 -22.16 -5.46
N LYS A 261 23.51 -21.82 -6.29
CA LYS A 261 23.58 -20.51 -6.95
C LYS A 261 22.75 -20.57 -8.23
N LEU A 262 21.65 -19.84 -8.26
CA LEU A 262 20.89 -19.61 -9.49
C LEU A 262 21.52 -18.43 -10.23
N GLU A 263 22.09 -18.68 -11.40
CA GLU A 263 22.52 -17.60 -12.29
C GLU A 263 21.34 -17.08 -13.10
N GLU A 264 21.19 -15.76 -13.11
CA GLU A 264 20.22 -15.08 -13.98
C GLU A 264 20.79 -15.01 -15.39
N ASN A 265 20.30 -15.88 -16.27
CA ASN A 265 20.54 -15.78 -17.70
C ASN A 265 19.60 -14.73 -18.31
N ILE A 266 19.85 -13.45 -18.03
CA ILE A 266 19.11 -12.34 -18.65
C ILE A 266 19.61 -12.15 -20.07
N SER A 267 18.71 -12.21 -21.05
CA SER A 267 19.07 -11.93 -22.43
C SER A 267 19.42 -10.43 -22.59
N PRO A 268 20.45 -10.09 -23.39
CA PRO A 268 20.84 -8.69 -23.61
C PRO A 268 19.76 -7.85 -24.32
N ASN A 269 18.77 -8.51 -24.93
CA ASN A 269 17.64 -7.89 -25.62
C ASN A 269 16.34 -7.90 -24.77
N ALA A 270 16.43 -8.17 -23.46
CA ALA A 270 15.25 -8.18 -22.59
C ALA A 270 14.58 -6.80 -22.57
N VAL A 271 13.39 -6.71 -23.16
CA VAL A 271 12.57 -5.49 -23.14
C VAL A 271 12.01 -5.32 -21.74
N ARG A 272 12.52 -4.34 -21.00
CA ARG A 272 11.99 -3.95 -19.69
C ARG A 272 11.15 -2.69 -19.83
N GLU A 273 9.84 -2.87 -19.87
CA GLU A 273 8.88 -1.78 -19.80
C GLU A 273 8.17 -1.82 -18.44
N ARG A 274 7.75 -0.67 -17.90
CA ARG A 274 6.94 -0.65 -16.68
C ARG A 274 5.69 -1.50 -16.89
N GLY A 275 5.57 -2.60 -16.14
CA GLY A 275 4.47 -3.55 -16.28
C GLY A 275 4.81 -4.85 -17.01
N PHE A 276 6.03 -4.98 -17.53
CA PHE A 276 6.48 -6.16 -18.28
C PHE A 276 7.92 -6.53 -17.91
N ASN A 277 8.08 -7.73 -17.37
CA ASN A 277 9.37 -8.28 -16.95
C ASN A 277 9.41 -9.77 -17.29
N PHE A 278 9.24 -10.06 -18.58
CA PHE A 278 9.21 -11.40 -19.13
C PHE A 278 10.32 -11.56 -20.15
N ASP A 279 11.10 -12.62 -20.00
CA ASP A 279 12.21 -12.96 -20.89
C ASP A 279 12.16 -14.45 -21.25
N ASP A 280 11.75 -14.73 -22.49
CA ASP A 280 11.80 -16.06 -23.06
C ASP A 280 11.81 -15.96 -24.59
N ALA A 281 12.93 -16.35 -25.20
CA ALA A 281 13.10 -16.31 -26.66
C ALA A 281 12.07 -17.17 -27.41
N ARG A 282 11.45 -18.16 -26.74
CA ARG A 282 10.42 -19.03 -27.32
C ARG A 282 9.11 -18.31 -27.62
N LEU A 283 8.74 -17.31 -26.82
CA LEU A 283 7.49 -16.55 -27.03
C LEU A 283 7.74 -15.16 -27.63
N MET A 284 8.90 -14.57 -27.37
CA MET A 284 9.21 -13.21 -27.80
C MET A 284 9.44 -13.10 -29.32
N GLY A 285 9.24 -11.90 -29.88
CA GLY A 285 9.51 -11.64 -31.30
C GLY A 285 8.64 -12.43 -32.28
N GLY A 286 7.49 -12.96 -31.85
CA GLY A 286 6.63 -13.80 -32.67
C GLY A 286 7.07 -15.26 -32.77
N ALA A 287 8.09 -15.67 -32.00
CA ALA A 287 8.58 -17.05 -31.95
C ALA A 287 7.55 -18.04 -31.39
N TRP A 288 6.51 -17.56 -30.69
CA TRP A 288 5.40 -18.37 -30.17
C TRP A 288 4.67 -19.20 -31.24
N ARG A 289 4.89 -18.89 -32.52
CA ARG A 289 4.36 -19.66 -33.65
C ARG A 289 5.12 -20.94 -33.97
N ASN A 290 6.38 -21.03 -33.55
CA ASN A 290 7.22 -22.20 -33.73
C ASN A 290 7.02 -23.24 -32.61
N GLU A 291 6.32 -22.85 -31.54
CA GLU A 291 5.96 -23.74 -30.45
C GLU A 291 4.95 -24.81 -30.93
N PRO A 292 4.92 -25.99 -30.29
CA PRO A 292 4.11 -27.12 -30.74
C PRO A 292 2.59 -26.84 -30.78
N ASN A 293 2.11 -25.87 -29.98
CA ASN A 293 0.71 -25.47 -29.90
C ASN A 293 0.52 -23.97 -30.20
N PRO A 294 0.68 -23.53 -31.46
CA PRO A 294 0.62 -22.10 -31.82
C PRO A 294 -0.77 -21.51 -31.66
N ASP A 295 -1.82 -22.29 -31.92
CA ASP A 295 -3.21 -21.85 -31.78
C ASP A 295 -3.57 -21.55 -30.33
N SER A 296 -3.12 -22.39 -29.39
CA SER A 296 -3.31 -22.15 -27.96
C SER A 296 -2.57 -20.90 -27.48
N CYS A 297 -1.37 -20.63 -28.01
CA CYS A 297 -0.64 -19.40 -27.73
C CYS A 297 -1.37 -18.17 -28.28
N LYS A 298 -1.90 -18.28 -29.51
CA LYS A 298 -2.69 -17.21 -30.14
C LYS A 298 -3.91 -16.85 -29.29
N GLU A 299 -4.70 -17.84 -28.89
CA GLU A 299 -5.91 -17.62 -28.08
C GLU A 299 -5.57 -17.12 -26.66
N PHE A 300 -4.45 -17.54 -26.08
CA PHE A 300 -3.94 -17.01 -24.82
C PHE A 300 -3.66 -15.51 -24.91
N PHE A 301 -2.89 -15.06 -25.90
CA PHE A 301 -2.57 -13.64 -26.06
C PHE A 301 -3.78 -12.80 -26.46
N ARG A 302 -4.70 -13.33 -27.28
CA ARG A 302 -5.99 -12.70 -27.56
C ARG A 302 -6.82 -12.54 -26.30
N CYS A 303 -6.86 -13.54 -25.43
CA CYS A 303 -7.55 -13.44 -24.14
C CYS A 303 -7.00 -12.27 -23.30
N LEU A 304 -5.67 -12.12 -23.24
CA LEU A 304 -5.03 -10.98 -22.56
C LEU A 304 -5.40 -9.62 -23.17
N ALA A 305 -5.51 -9.55 -24.50
CA ALA A 305 -5.80 -8.32 -25.25
C ALA A 305 -7.30 -7.98 -25.41
N ILE A 306 -8.22 -8.91 -25.11
CA ILE A 306 -9.67 -8.73 -25.28
C ILE A 306 -10.38 -8.72 -23.93
N CYS A 307 -10.02 -9.64 -23.02
CA CYS A 307 -10.73 -9.84 -21.76
C CYS A 307 -10.28 -8.82 -20.70
N HIS A 308 -10.57 -7.53 -20.89
CA HIS A 308 -10.23 -6.48 -19.93
C HIS A 308 -11.13 -5.25 -20.01
N THR A 309 -11.04 -4.36 -19.01
CA THR A 309 -11.72 -3.05 -18.99
C THR A 309 -10.80 -1.85 -19.23
N VAL A 310 -9.52 -2.10 -19.52
CA VAL A 310 -8.50 -1.06 -19.82
C VAL A 310 -8.90 -0.14 -20.96
N LEU A 311 -8.57 1.14 -20.81
CA LEU A 311 -8.73 2.21 -21.79
C LEU A 311 -7.35 2.68 -22.30
N PRO A 312 -7.15 2.77 -23.62
CA PRO A 312 -5.95 3.34 -24.21
C PRO A 312 -6.06 4.87 -24.31
N GLU A 313 -5.00 5.57 -23.93
CA GLU A 313 -4.88 7.04 -24.02
C GLU A 313 -3.59 7.42 -24.76
N GLY A 314 -3.66 8.37 -25.67
CA GLY A 314 -2.51 8.87 -26.43
C GLY A 314 -2.55 8.50 -27.92
N GLU A 315 -1.40 8.61 -28.58
CA GLU A 315 -1.26 8.26 -30.00
C GLU A 315 -1.30 6.74 -30.21
N GLU A 316 -1.80 6.29 -31.36
CA GLU A 316 -2.00 4.87 -31.70
C GLU A 316 -0.70 4.15 -32.13
N PHE A 317 0.40 4.50 -31.46
CA PHE A 317 1.72 3.90 -31.62
C PHE A 317 2.11 3.14 -30.35
N PRO A 318 2.72 1.94 -30.47
CA PRO A 318 3.10 1.10 -29.32
C PRO A 318 3.92 1.81 -28.23
N ASP A 319 4.78 2.76 -28.62
CA ASP A 319 5.71 3.45 -27.72
C ASP A 319 5.11 4.67 -27.01
N LYS A 320 3.98 5.18 -27.50
CA LYS A 320 3.38 6.44 -27.02
C LYS A 320 2.05 6.25 -26.30
N ILE A 321 1.41 5.09 -26.47
CA ILE A 321 0.13 4.77 -25.84
C ILE A 321 0.29 4.50 -24.34
N ARG A 322 -0.66 4.99 -23.55
CA ARG A 322 -0.74 4.73 -22.12
C ARG A 322 -2.03 3.99 -21.82
N TYR A 323 -1.93 2.98 -20.97
CA TYR A 323 -3.08 2.17 -20.58
C TYR A 323 -3.60 2.60 -19.21
N GLN A 324 -4.82 3.13 -19.17
CA GLN A 324 -5.55 3.42 -17.94
C GLN A 324 -6.41 2.22 -17.56
N ALA A 325 -6.18 1.67 -16.37
CA ALA A 325 -6.90 0.52 -15.85
C ALA A 325 -7.42 0.78 -14.44
N ALA A 326 -8.53 0.14 -14.08
CA ALA A 326 -9.05 0.14 -12.71
C ALA A 326 -8.20 -0.74 -11.78
N SER A 327 -7.62 -1.82 -12.31
CA SER A 327 -6.67 -2.69 -11.61
C SER A 327 -5.31 -2.67 -12.30
N PRO A 328 -4.19 -2.57 -11.54
CA PRO A 328 -2.84 -2.66 -12.10
C PRO A 328 -2.55 -4.04 -12.70
N ASP A 329 -3.23 -5.10 -12.23
CA ASP A 329 -3.09 -6.45 -12.81
C ASP A 329 -3.59 -6.46 -14.27
N GLU A 330 -4.70 -5.80 -14.58
CA GLU A 330 -5.20 -5.69 -15.96
C GLU A 330 -4.24 -4.90 -16.84
N SER A 331 -3.67 -3.82 -16.32
CA SER A 331 -2.68 -3.01 -17.05
C SER A 331 -1.45 -3.84 -17.43
N ALA A 332 -0.89 -4.62 -16.51
CA ALA A 332 0.25 -5.48 -16.76
C ALA A 332 -0.05 -6.55 -17.84
N LEU A 333 -1.24 -7.15 -17.81
CA LEU A 333 -1.66 -8.15 -18.81
C LEU A 333 -1.80 -7.56 -20.21
N VAL A 334 -2.35 -6.34 -20.35
CA VAL A 334 -2.49 -5.67 -21.66
C VAL A 334 -1.13 -5.22 -22.20
N ILE A 335 -0.24 -4.73 -21.33
CA ILE A 335 1.15 -4.40 -21.72
C ILE A 335 1.89 -5.66 -22.17
N ALA A 336 1.68 -6.80 -21.50
CA ALA A 336 2.22 -8.07 -21.94
C ALA A 336 1.71 -8.47 -23.33
N ALA A 337 0.40 -8.37 -23.57
CA ALA A 337 -0.18 -8.65 -24.88
C ALA A 337 0.42 -7.77 -25.99
N LYS A 338 0.64 -6.47 -25.71
CA LYS A 338 1.34 -5.55 -26.62
C LYS A 338 2.72 -6.09 -26.99
N ASN A 339 3.52 -6.52 -26.02
CA ASN A 339 4.88 -7.01 -26.24
C ASN A 339 4.95 -8.38 -26.93
N PHE A 340 3.89 -9.20 -26.82
CA PHE A 340 3.74 -10.44 -27.60
C PHE A 340 3.22 -10.23 -29.03
N GLY A 341 2.97 -8.98 -29.43
CA GLY A 341 2.54 -8.61 -30.78
C GLY A 341 1.03 -8.53 -30.99
N PHE A 342 0.26 -8.46 -29.91
CA PHE A 342 -1.20 -8.24 -29.88
C PHE A 342 -1.47 -6.84 -29.31
N PHE A 343 -1.34 -5.83 -30.15
CA PHE A 343 -1.38 -4.45 -29.70
C PHE A 343 -2.81 -3.90 -29.68
N PHE A 344 -3.36 -3.73 -28.47
CA PHE A 344 -4.63 -3.05 -28.25
C PHE A 344 -4.44 -1.53 -28.29
N TYR A 345 -5.07 -0.85 -29.25
CA TYR A 345 -4.82 0.60 -29.47
C TYR A 345 -6.07 1.48 -29.40
N ARG A 346 -7.27 0.92 -29.63
CA ARG A 346 -8.52 1.68 -29.61
C ARG A 346 -9.66 0.85 -29.05
N ARG A 347 -10.53 1.48 -28.28
CA ARG A 347 -11.78 0.91 -27.78
C ARG A 347 -12.95 1.85 -28.02
N THR A 348 -14.03 1.31 -28.58
CA THR A 348 -15.35 1.95 -28.60
C THR A 348 -16.28 1.19 -27.64
N PRO A 349 -17.48 1.71 -27.32
CA PRO A 349 -18.40 1.04 -26.40
C PRO A 349 -18.77 -0.40 -26.82
N THR A 350 -18.73 -0.70 -28.12
CA THR A 350 -19.13 -2.00 -28.68
C THR A 350 -18.01 -2.74 -29.42
N LYS A 351 -16.84 -2.13 -29.64
CA LYS A 351 -15.73 -2.77 -30.37
C LYS A 351 -14.37 -2.51 -29.72
N ILE A 352 -13.49 -3.49 -29.83
CA ILE A 352 -12.07 -3.41 -29.46
C ILE A 352 -11.24 -3.60 -30.73
N TYR A 353 -10.25 -2.74 -30.93
CA TYR A 353 -9.35 -2.79 -32.09
C TYR A 353 -7.98 -3.27 -31.63
N ILE A 354 -7.54 -4.38 -32.24
CA ILE A 354 -6.27 -5.03 -31.93
C ILE A 354 -5.48 -5.16 -33.22
N ARG A 355 -4.24 -4.72 -33.16
CA ARG A 355 -3.26 -4.93 -34.21
C ARG A 355 -2.53 -6.23 -33.93
N GLU A 356 -2.88 -7.25 -34.70
CA GLU A 356 -2.21 -8.54 -34.64
C GLU A 356 -1.04 -8.52 -35.62
N SER A 357 0.18 -8.62 -35.10
CA SER A 357 1.34 -8.86 -35.96
C SER A 357 1.30 -10.33 -36.42
N HIS A 358 0.90 -10.56 -37.67
CA HIS A 358 0.99 -11.85 -38.37
C HIS A 358 2.18 -11.79 -39.35
N ALA A 359 3.16 -12.70 -39.24
CA ALA A 359 4.29 -12.76 -40.18
C ALA A 359 4.09 -13.79 -41.29
N GLU A 360 2.93 -14.46 -41.39
CA GLU A 360 2.62 -15.32 -42.54
C GLU A 360 2.59 -14.54 -43.87
N LYS A 361 2.45 -13.21 -43.81
CA LYS A 361 2.78 -12.30 -44.90
C LYS A 361 3.63 -11.19 -44.33
N MET A 362 4.94 -11.22 -44.58
CA MET A 362 5.77 -10.02 -44.49
C MET A 362 4.99 -8.88 -45.17
N ASP A 363 4.84 -7.76 -44.46
CA ASP A 363 4.15 -6.52 -44.84
C ASP A 363 2.63 -6.34 -44.59
N LYS A 364 1.91 -7.28 -43.95
CA LYS A 364 0.50 -6.98 -43.56
C LYS A 364 0.25 -7.10 -42.06
N ILE A 365 0.48 -5.98 -41.38
CA ILE A 365 -0.19 -5.63 -40.13
C ILE A 365 -1.70 -5.70 -40.37
N GLN A 366 -2.40 -6.62 -39.71
CA GLN A 366 -3.85 -6.73 -39.83
C GLN A 366 -4.49 -6.17 -38.56
N ASP A 367 -5.10 -5.00 -38.71
CA ASP A 367 -5.96 -4.43 -37.69
C ASP A 367 -7.27 -5.24 -37.68
N GLN A 368 -7.50 -6.00 -36.61
CA GLN A 368 -8.72 -6.76 -36.38
C GLN A 368 -9.60 -6.03 -35.37
N SER A 369 -10.90 -5.96 -35.69
CA SER A 369 -11.91 -5.41 -34.78
C SER A 369 -12.75 -6.53 -34.21
N TYR A 370 -12.80 -6.62 -32.89
CA TYR A 370 -13.65 -7.56 -32.15
C TYR A 370 -14.87 -6.82 -31.62
N GLU A 371 -16.07 -7.31 -31.91
CA GLU A 371 -17.31 -6.75 -31.36
C GLU A 371 -17.53 -7.33 -29.96
N ILE A 372 -17.63 -6.46 -28.96
CA ILE A 372 -17.85 -6.83 -27.57
C ILE A 372 -19.36 -6.80 -27.31
N LEU A 373 -19.92 -7.98 -27.06
CA LEU A 373 -21.36 -8.14 -26.86
C LEU A 373 -21.73 -7.96 -25.39
N ASN A 374 -21.02 -8.65 -24.49
CA ASN A 374 -21.23 -8.52 -23.06
C ASN A 374 -19.89 -8.53 -22.33
N VAL A 375 -19.76 -7.60 -21.37
CA VAL A 375 -18.67 -7.60 -20.39
C VAL A 375 -19.25 -8.00 -19.05
N LEU A 376 -18.79 -9.14 -18.53
CA LEU A 376 -19.08 -9.59 -17.19
C LEU A 376 -17.93 -9.11 -16.29
N GLU A 377 -18.13 -7.97 -15.65
CA GLU A 377 -17.11 -7.32 -14.82
C GLU A 377 -16.66 -8.18 -13.64
N PHE A 378 -15.45 -7.94 -13.17
CA PHE A 378 -14.93 -8.61 -11.98
C PHE A 378 -15.74 -8.23 -10.73
N ASN A 379 -16.05 -9.22 -9.91
CA ASN A 379 -16.66 -9.01 -8.59
C ASN A 379 -15.90 -9.87 -7.55
N SER A 380 -15.79 -9.39 -6.31
CA SER A 380 -15.12 -10.09 -5.20
C SER A 380 -15.78 -11.42 -4.84
N THR A 381 -17.10 -11.54 -5.04
CA THR A 381 -17.83 -12.80 -4.89
C THR A 381 -17.49 -13.78 -6.01
N ARG A 382 -17.45 -13.29 -7.25
CA ARG A 382 -17.27 -14.11 -8.46
C ARG A 382 -15.81 -14.47 -8.74
N LYS A 383 -14.85 -13.65 -8.29
CA LYS A 383 -13.39 -13.77 -8.45
C LYS A 383 -12.92 -14.07 -9.89
N ARG A 384 -13.70 -13.67 -10.89
CA ARG A 384 -13.40 -13.82 -12.32
C ARG A 384 -14.03 -12.69 -13.10
N GLN A 385 -13.50 -12.41 -14.28
CA GLN A 385 -14.02 -11.50 -15.30
C GLN A 385 -14.21 -12.29 -16.58
N SER A 386 -15.29 -12.01 -17.33
CA SER A 386 -15.50 -12.67 -18.62
C SER A 386 -15.99 -11.68 -19.66
N VAL A 387 -15.66 -11.92 -20.92
CA VAL A 387 -16.04 -11.09 -22.05
C VAL A 387 -16.54 -12.01 -23.15
N VAL A 388 -17.75 -11.75 -23.65
CA VAL A 388 -18.28 -12.38 -24.85
C VAL A 388 -18.01 -11.44 -26.02
N CYS A 389 -17.30 -11.95 -27.01
CA CYS A 389 -16.96 -11.20 -28.21
C CYS A 389 -17.34 -11.95 -29.48
N ARG A 390 -17.65 -11.20 -30.53
CA ARG A 390 -17.86 -11.67 -31.89
C ARG A 390 -16.66 -11.29 -32.74
N TYR A 391 -16.12 -12.28 -33.40
CA TYR A 391 -15.03 -12.15 -34.34
C TYR A 391 -15.51 -11.55 -35.68
N PRO A 392 -14.58 -11.01 -36.51
CA PRO A 392 -14.91 -10.55 -37.86
C PRO A 392 -15.52 -11.63 -38.76
N ASP A 393 -15.22 -12.91 -38.51
CA ASP A 393 -15.76 -14.07 -39.22
C ASP A 393 -17.17 -14.49 -38.75
N GLY A 394 -17.72 -13.83 -37.72
CA GLY A 394 -19.02 -14.12 -37.12
C GLY A 394 -18.96 -15.10 -35.94
N ARG A 395 -17.80 -15.70 -35.64
CA ARG A 395 -17.65 -16.66 -34.53
C ARG A 395 -17.79 -15.96 -33.18
N LEU A 396 -18.53 -16.57 -32.27
CA LEU A 396 -18.70 -16.08 -30.89
C LEU A 396 -17.73 -16.80 -29.96
N VAL A 397 -16.99 -16.03 -29.17
CA VAL A 397 -16.02 -16.58 -28.21
C VAL A 397 -16.23 -15.91 -26.85
N LEU A 398 -16.33 -16.75 -25.82
CA LEU A 398 -16.27 -16.36 -24.42
C LEU A 398 -14.81 -16.46 -23.96
N TYR A 399 -14.26 -15.35 -23.48
CA TYR A 399 -13.02 -15.33 -22.71
C TYR A 399 -13.32 -15.14 -21.23
N SER A 400 -12.64 -15.88 -20.36
CA SER A 400 -12.71 -15.68 -18.91
C SER A 400 -11.33 -15.70 -18.29
N LYS A 401 -11.08 -14.77 -17.37
CA LYS A 401 -9.88 -14.70 -16.54
C LYS A 401 -10.27 -14.62 -15.07
N GLY A 402 -9.61 -15.35 -14.20
CA GLY A 402 -9.97 -15.34 -12.77
C GLY A 402 -9.05 -16.17 -11.90
N ALA A 403 -9.47 -16.33 -10.64
CA ALA A 403 -8.82 -17.21 -9.69
C ALA A 403 -8.81 -18.66 -10.19
N ASP A 404 -7.75 -19.37 -9.85
CA ASP A 404 -7.51 -20.77 -10.18
C ASP A 404 -8.69 -21.66 -9.81
N ASN A 405 -9.10 -21.67 -8.54
CA ASN A 405 -10.19 -22.51 -8.05
C ASN A 405 -11.51 -22.26 -8.81
N VAL A 406 -11.84 -21.00 -9.09
CA VAL A 406 -13.09 -20.62 -9.77
C VAL A 406 -13.12 -21.08 -11.23
N ILE A 407 -12.00 -20.95 -11.94
CA ILE A 407 -11.91 -21.38 -13.34
C ILE A 407 -11.88 -22.90 -13.43
N PHE A 408 -11.07 -23.58 -12.60
CA PHE A 408 -10.92 -25.05 -12.63
C PHE A 408 -12.22 -25.83 -12.36
N GLU A 409 -13.11 -25.30 -11.52
CA GLU A 409 -14.44 -25.88 -11.25
C GLU A 409 -15.37 -25.85 -12.46
N ARG A 410 -15.07 -25.01 -13.45
CA ARG A 410 -16.00 -24.72 -14.56
C ARG A 410 -15.49 -25.20 -15.90
N LEU A 411 -14.28 -25.74 -15.97
CA LEU A 411 -13.72 -26.40 -17.15
C LEU A 411 -14.47 -27.72 -17.44
N ALA A 412 -14.49 -28.12 -18.71
CA ALA A 412 -14.97 -29.43 -19.12
C ALA A 412 -14.01 -30.56 -18.65
N ASP A 413 -14.55 -31.76 -18.45
CA ASP A 413 -13.80 -32.91 -17.91
C ASP A 413 -12.85 -33.60 -18.92
N GLY A 414 -12.73 -33.07 -20.15
CA GLY A 414 -12.01 -33.71 -21.26
C GLY A 414 -10.50 -33.52 -21.31
N SER A 415 -9.90 -32.62 -20.51
CA SER A 415 -8.46 -32.26 -20.60
C SER A 415 -7.74 -32.38 -19.26
N ASN A 416 -7.90 -33.53 -18.59
CA ASN A 416 -7.41 -33.74 -17.23
C ASN A 416 -5.87 -33.67 -17.09
N ASP A 417 -5.12 -34.05 -18.13
CA ASP A 417 -3.64 -34.01 -18.08
C ASP A 417 -3.11 -32.57 -18.07
N ILE A 418 -3.58 -31.72 -18.99
CA ILE A 418 -3.21 -30.29 -19.02
C ILE A 418 -3.68 -29.58 -17.76
N LYS A 419 -4.88 -29.95 -17.25
CA LYS A 419 -5.43 -29.42 -16.00
C LYS A 419 -4.50 -29.70 -14.81
N LYS A 420 -3.95 -30.93 -14.73
CA LYS A 420 -3.02 -31.35 -13.67
C LYS A 420 -1.68 -30.62 -13.79
N VAL A 421 -1.07 -30.62 -14.97
CA VAL A 421 0.22 -29.96 -15.22
C VAL A 421 0.13 -28.45 -14.94
N THR A 422 -0.95 -27.80 -15.40
CA THR A 422 -1.16 -26.37 -15.16
C THR A 422 -1.33 -26.08 -13.66
N ARG A 423 -1.99 -26.96 -12.90
CA ARG A 423 -2.09 -26.81 -11.43
C ARG A 423 -0.72 -26.88 -10.76
N GLU A 424 0.12 -27.82 -11.15
CA GLU A 424 1.50 -27.92 -10.64
C GLU A 424 2.30 -26.64 -10.93
N HIS A 425 2.16 -26.06 -12.13
CA HIS A 425 2.80 -24.79 -12.48
C HIS A 425 2.27 -23.61 -11.65
N LEU A 426 0.96 -23.55 -11.37
CA LEU A 426 0.37 -22.50 -10.54
C LEU A 426 0.86 -22.59 -9.09
N GLU A 427 0.99 -23.79 -8.54
CA GLU A 427 1.58 -24.01 -7.21
C GLU A 427 3.05 -23.55 -7.17
N GLN A 428 3.83 -23.86 -8.22
CA GLN A 428 5.21 -23.37 -8.36
C GLN A 428 5.25 -21.84 -8.40
N PHE A 429 4.41 -21.19 -9.20
CA PHE A 429 4.34 -19.72 -9.27
C PHE A 429 3.90 -19.10 -7.94
N GLY A 430 2.94 -19.70 -7.24
CA GLY A 430 2.53 -19.28 -5.91
C GLY A 430 3.67 -19.37 -4.90
N SER A 431 4.46 -20.45 -4.94
CA SER A 431 5.65 -20.62 -4.08
C SER A 431 6.76 -19.59 -4.36
N ALA A 432 6.83 -19.09 -5.59
CA ALA A 432 7.74 -18.02 -6.00
C ALA A 432 7.25 -16.60 -5.62
N GLY A 433 6.06 -16.48 -5.01
CA GLY A 433 5.45 -15.22 -4.62
C GLY A 433 4.71 -14.49 -5.74
N LEU A 434 4.43 -15.17 -6.86
CA LEU A 434 3.72 -14.59 -8.00
C LEU A 434 2.21 -14.65 -7.80
N ARG A 435 1.52 -13.64 -8.30
CA ARG A 435 0.05 -13.64 -8.39
C ARG A 435 -0.36 -14.42 -9.63
N THR A 436 -1.20 -15.43 -9.45
CA THR A 436 -1.60 -16.31 -10.54
C THR A 436 -3.04 -16.06 -10.95
N LEU A 437 -3.29 -16.07 -12.26
CA LEU A 437 -4.63 -16.06 -12.85
C LEU A 437 -4.75 -17.20 -13.85
N CYS A 438 -5.93 -17.81 -13.89
CA CYS A 438 -6.28 -18.77 -14.92
C CYS A 438 -7.07 -18.10 -16.03
N LEU A 439 -6.76 -18.48 -17.27
CA LEU A 439 -7.40 -17.99 -18.49
C LEU A 439 -8.10 -19.18 -19.15
N ALA A 440 -9.33 -18.98 -19.59
CA ALA A 440 -10.12 -19.99 -20.28
C ALA A 440 -10.89 -19.33 -21.43
N TYR A 441 -11.08 -20.07 -22.51
CA TYR A 441 -11.93 -19.65 -23.63
C TYR A 441 -12.86 -20.78 -24.07
N LYS A 442 -14.02 -20.42 -24.62
CA LYS A 442 -15.00 -21.35 -25.22
C LYS A 442 -15.64 -20.68 -26.41
N GLU A 443 -15.70 -21.39 -27.52
CA GLU A 443 -16.52 -20.99 -28.65
C GLU A 443 -17.99 -21.24 -28.32
N LEU A 444 -18.84 -20.26 -28.59
CA LEU A 444 -20.26 -20.32 -28.31
C LEU A 444 -21.04 -20.48 -29.62
N HIS A 445 -22.03 -21.36 -29.61
CA HIS A 445 -23.04 -21.38 -30.65
C HIS A 445 -23.97 -20.19 -30.52
N GLN A 446 -24.40 -19.64 -31.66
CA GLN A 446 -25.27 -18.47 -31.73
C GLN A 446 -26.57 -18.65 -30.92
N GLU A 447 -27.23 -19.80 -31.06
CA GLU A 447 -28.49 -20.11 -30.35
C GLU A 447 -28.34 -20.11 -28.83
N VAL A 448 -27.22 -20.67 -28.34
CA VAL A 448 -26.91 -20.73 -26.89
C VAL A 448 -26.68 -19.32 -26.36
N TYR A 449 -25.96 -18.49 -27.12
CA TYR A 449 -25.72 -17.11 -26.75
C TYR A 449 -27.00 -16.28 -26.75
N GLU A 450 -27.85 -16.41 -27.77
CA GLU A 450 -29.12 -15.68 -27.86
C GLU A 450 -30.06 -16.02 -26.70
N SER A 451 -30.25 -17.31 -26.43
CA SER A 451 -31.04 -17.77 -25.26
C SER A 451 -30.48 -17.27 -23.94
N TRP A 452 -29.15 -17.26 -23.78
CA TRP A 452 -28.52 -16.72 -22.59
C TRP A 452 -28.68 -15.20 -22.47
N ASN A 453 -28.52 -14.47 -23.58
CA ASN A 453 -28.58 -13.01 -23.60
C ASN A 453 -30.00 -12.51 -23.28
N GLU A 454 -31.05 -13.22 -23.73
CA GLU A 454 -32.43 -12.92 -23.32
C GLU A 454 -32.61 -13.02 -21.80
N LYS A 455 -32.13 -14.11 -21.19
CA LYS A 455 -32.16 -14.29 -19.72
C LYS A 455 -31.32 -13.23 -19.02
N PHE A 456 -30.17 -12.86 -19.59
CA PHE A 456 -29.29 -11.83 -19.05
C PHE A 456 -29.93 -10.45 -19.06
N ILE A 457 -30.58 -10.07 -20.16
CA ILE A 457 -31.32 -8.80 -20.27
C ILE A 457 -32.48 -8.79 -19.27
N HIS A 458 -33.25 -9.88 -19.18
CA HIS A 458 -34.34 -10.00 -18.22
C HIS A 458 -33.87 -9.88 -16.76
N ALA A 459 -32.75 -10.54 -16.42
CA ALA A 459 -32.13 -10.41 -15.10
C ALA A 459 -31.64 -8.99 -14.84
N LYS A 460 -31.02 -8.33 -15.82
CA LYS A 460 -30.51 -6.95 -15.71
C LYS A 460 -31.63 -5.91 -15.55
N SER A 461 -32.79 -6.14 -16.18
CA SER A 461 -33.98 -5.29 -16.03
C SER A 461 -34.76 -5.51 -14.73
N SER A 462 -34.46 -6.58 -13.98
CA SER A 462 -35.16 -6.87 -12.72
C SER A 462 -34.84 -5.81 -11.65
N LEU A 463 -35.89 -5.27 -11.03
CA LEU A 463 -35.76 -4.34 -9.90
C LEU A 463 -35.54 -5.07 -8.56
N ILE A 464 -36.00 -6.32 -8.46
CA ILE A 464 -35.92 -7.14 -7.24
C ILE A 464 -34.81 -8.18 -7.40
N ASP A 465 -33.95 -8.31 -6.38
CA ASP A 465 -32.84 -9.28 -6.31
C ASP A 465 -31.97 -9.32 -7.59
N ARG A 466 -31.74 -8.16 -8.20
CA ARG A 466 -31.03 -8.03 -9.49
C ARG A 466 -29.67 -8.74 -9.46
N GLU A 467 -28.90 -8.55 -8.39
CA GLU A 467 -27.56 -9.14 -8.27
C GLU A 467 -27.60 -10.67 -8.22
N LYS A 468 -28.52 -11.27 -7.46
CA LYS A 468 -28.68 -12.73 -7.40
C LYS A 468 -29.09 -13.32 -8.75
N LYS A 469 -30.06 -12.69 -9.43
CA LYS A 469 -30.52 -13.14 -10.75
C LYS A 469 -29.40 -13.05 -11.80
N LEU A 470 -28.57 -12.00 -11.74
CA LEU A 470 -27.40 -11.88 -12.59
C LEU A 470 -26.40 -13.00 -12.31
N ASP A 471 -26.11 -13.28 -11.04
CA ASP A 471 -25.21 -14.36 -10.63
C ASP A 471 -25.71 -15.74 -11.10
N GLU A 472 -27.00 -16.03 -11.01
CA GLU A 472 -27.61 -17.26 -11.54
C GLU A 472 -27.42 -17.37 -13.06
N VAL A 473 -27.70 -16.30 -13.80
CA VAL A 473 -27.51 -16.29 -15.26
C VAL A 473 -26.03 -16.43 -15.64
N HIS A 474 -25.11 -15.90 -14.84
CA HIS A 474 -23.67 -16.08 -15.05
C HIS A 474 -23.19 -17.51 -14.86
N LEU A 475 -23.90 -18.33 -14.06
CA LEU A 475 -23.58 -19.75 -13.88
C LEU A 475 -23.99 -20.60 -15.09
N ILE A 476 -24.97 -20.14 -15.89
CA ILE A 476 -25.42 -20.87 -17.08
C ILE A 476 -24.33 -20.89 -18.15
N LEU A 477 -23.50 -19.84 -18.22
CA LEU A 477 -22.37 -19.73 -19.14
C LEU A 477 -21.11 -20.40 -18.55
N ASN A 478 -21.17 -21.71 -18.30
CA ASN A 478 -20.01 -22.48 -17.84
C ASN A 478 -19.27 -23.17 -19.00
N PHE A 479 -17.96 -23.34 -18.85
CA PHE A 479 -17.13 -24.01 -19.86
C PHE A 479 -17.43 -25.51 -19.97
N GLY A 480 -17.86 -26.15 -18.86
CA GLY A 480 -18.16 -27.58 -18.77
C GLY A 480 -19.61 -28.01 -19.01
N SER A 481 -20.56 -27.07 -19.17
CA SER A 481 -21.93 -27.40 -19.57
C SER A 481 -22.11 -27.15 -21.07
N PHE A 482 -22.70 -28.14 -21.75
CA PHE A 482 -22.78 -28.36 -23.19
C PHE A 482 -21.53 -28.98 -23.79
#